data_AF-A0A5P9QFL8-F1
#
_entry.id   AF-A0A5P9QFL8-F1
#
_cell.length_a   1.000
_cell.length_b   1.000
_cell.length_c   1.000
_cell.angle_alpha   90.00
_cell.angle_beta   90.00
_cell.angle_gamma   90.00
#
_symmetry.space_group_name_H-M   'P 1'
#
loop_
_entity.id
_entity.type
_entity.pdbx_description
1 polymer ?
#
loop_
_entity_poly.entity_id
_entity_poly.type
_entity_poly.pdbx_seq_one_letter_code
_entity_poly.pdbx_strand_id
1 'polypeptide(L)'
;MLADMPVSELTLTGLSRHVGLAKSNVLRYFESREAVLLELLALLAHDFMAEVMGELPALLVKGASVRARVAAISSAVAASFAAHTMLCELLSAQAAVLEHNVSTATVAAYKRGAHDSLADFAAFLHRMLPEIHYSDALEVATTTIVLAGALWSHTHPADALRQAYDNDPSLRFIQADFAAQLERTITALALGLITSHSTSSVQAEAAGFLPRDRSAVIDDPATAPVVKQAAGVDLGGEGLTQSASAVAAPGRAR
;
A
#
# COMPACT_ATOMS: atom_id res chain seq x y z
N MET A 1 -7.02 -17.45 17.35
CA MET A 1 -7.70 -18.18 16.26
C MET A 1 -6.79 -18.31 15.06
N LEU A 2 -6.60 -17.28 14.21
CA LEU A 2 -5.71 -17.45 13.03
C LEU A 2 -4.23 -17.58 13.39
N ALA A 3 -3.81 -17.16 14.58
CA ALA A 3 -2.48 -17.50 15.12
C ALA A 3 -2.30 -19.02 15.37
N ASP A 4 -3.41 -19.78 15.42
CA ASP A 4 -3.45 -21.18 15.83
C ASP A 4 -3.94 -22.12 14.71
N MET A 5 -4.49 -21.59 13.61
CA MET A 5 -5.06 -22.36 12.50
C MET A 5 -4.97 -21.57 11.18
N PRO A 6 -4.84 -22.25 10.03
CA PRO A 6 -4.80 -21.57 8.74
C PRO A 6 -6.14 -20.91 8.41
N VAL A 7 -6.07 -19.89 7.55
CA VAL A 7 -7.22 -19.15 7.04
C VAL A 7 -8.27 -20.12 6.54
N SER A 8 -7.89 -21.14 5.77
CA SER A 8 -8.78 -22.14 5.16
C SER A 8 -9.68 -22.89 6.16
N GLU A 9 -9.18 -23.15 7.37
CA GLU A 9 -9.88 -23.90 8.43
C GLU A 9 -10.80 -23.03 9.30
N LEU A 10 -10.66 -21.70 9.25
CA LEU A 10 -11.53 -20.81 9.99
C LEU A 10 -12.99 -21.01 9.56
N THR A 11 -13.93 -21.04 10.50
CA THR A 11 -15.36 -21.07 10.18
C THR A 11 -16.11 -20.00 10.95
N LEU A 12 -17.20 -19.48 10.38
CA LEU A 12 -18.04 -18.49 11.06
C LEU A 12 -18.64 -19.05 12.36
N THR A 13 -18.97 -20.34 12.38
CA THR A 13 -19.43 -21.04 13.59
C THR A 13 -18.33 -21.13 14.64
N GLY A 14 -17.11 -21.47 14.24
CA GLY A 14 -15.94 -21.48 15.14
C GLY A 14 -15.68 -20.10 15.74
N LEU A 15 -15.70 -19.05 14.90
CA LEU A 15 -15.57 -17.66 15.34
C LEU A 15 -16.65 -17.29 16.35
N SER A 16 -17.92 -17.57 16.04
CA SER A 16 -19.07 -17.27 16.91
C SER A 16 -18.90 -17.92 18.29
N ARG A 17 -18.50 -19.20 18.33
CA ARG A 17 -18.25 -19.92 19.58
C ARG A 17 -17.09 -19.32 20.37
N HIS A 18 -16.02 -18.91 19.69
CA HIS A 18 -14.85 -18.33 20.33
C HIS A 18 -15.16 -17.00 21.04
N VAL A 19 -16.01 -16.16 20.44
CA VAL A 19 -16.42 -14.86 21.03
C VAL A 19 -17.68 -14.97 21.93
N GLY A 20 -18.18 -16.18 22.18
CA GLY A 20 -19.36 -16.41 23.02
C GLY A 20 -20.67 -15.88 22.44
N LEU A 21 -20.74 -15.65 21.12
CA LEU A 21 -21.92 -15.15 20.43
C LEU A 21 -22.66 -16.27 19.69
N ALA A 22 -23.99 -16.15 19.61
CA ALA A 22 -24.75 -16.94 18.66
C ALA A 22 -24.39 -16.54 17.22
N LYS A 23 -24.39 -17.50 16.28
CA LYS A 23 -24.10 -17.24 14.85
C LYS A 23 -25.01 -16.14 14.26
N SER A 24 -26.27 -16.09 14.68
CA SER A 24 -27.23 -15.06 14.27
C SER A 24 -26.85 -13.65 14.73
N ASN A 25 -26.08 -13.50 15.82
CA ASN A 25 -25.60 -12.20 16.28
C ASN A 25 -24.42 -11.73 15.43
N VAL A 26 -23.49 -12.62 15.09
CA VAL A 26 -22.35 -12.31 14.21
C VAL A 26 -22.83 -11.91 12.81
N LEU A 27 -23.84 -12.61 12.29
CA LEU A 27 -24.45 -12.32 10.98
C LEU A 27 -25.15 -10.96 10.89
N ARG A 28 -25.34 -10.24 12.00
CA ARG A 28 -25.83 -8.85 11.98
C ARG A 28 -24.75 -7.85 11.60
N TYR A 29 -23.48 -8.22 11.77
CA TYR A 29 -22.33 -7.37 11.48
C TYR A 29 -21.62 -7.78 10.20
N PHE A 30 -21.53 -9.08 9.95
CA PHE A 30 -20.83 -9.62 8.78
C PHE A 30 -21.69 -10.62 8.04
N GLU A 31 -21.80 -10.47 6.72
CA GLU A 31 -22.62 -11.35 5.90
C GLU A 31 -22.04 -12.77 5.76
N SER A 32 -20.71 -12.91 5.88
CA SER A 32 -20.01 -14.18 5.72
C SER A 32 -18.71 -14.22 6.53
N ARG A 33 -18.07 -15.40 6.55
CA ARG A 33 -16.71 -15.55 7.09
C ARG A 33 -15.73 -14.71 6.27
N GLU A 34 -15.89 -14.70 4.95
CA GLU A 34 -15.01 -14.02 4.02
C GLU A 34 -15.12 -12.50 4.18
N ALA A 35 -16.30 -11.97 4.51
CA ALA A 35 -16.46 -10.57 4.88
C ALA A 35 -15.64 -10.20 6.13
N VAL A 36 -15.64 -11.06 7.16
CA VAL A 36 -14.78 -10.86 8.35
C VAL A 36 -13.30 -10.87 7.97
N LEU A 37 -12.90 -11.80 7.11
CA LEU A 37 -11.50 -11.95 6.70
C LEU A 37 -11.01 -10.81 5.80
N LEU A 38 -11.87 -10.26 4.92
CA LEU A 38 -11.55 -9.07 4.13
C LEU A 38 -11.40 -7.82 5.01
N GLU A 39 -12.28 -7.66 6.00
CA GLU A 39 -12.16 -6.56 6.96
C GLU A 39 -10.85 -6.68 7.76
N LEU A 40 -10.53 -7.89 8.24
CA LEU A 40 -9.26 -8.15 8.92
C LEU A 40 -8.05 -7.90 8.01
N LEU A 41 -8.11 -8.30 6.75
CA LEU A 41 -7.06 -8.03 5.77
C LEU A 41 -6.85 -6.53 5.58
N ALA A 42 -7.92 -5.74 5.48
CA ALA A 42 -7.82 -4.29 5.37
C ALA A 42 -7.17 -3.66 6.60
N LEU A 43 -7.55 -4.09 7.81
CA LEU A 43 -6.95 -3.62 9.07
C LEU A 43 -5.45 -3.97 9.15
N LEU A 44 -5.09 -5.22 8.89
CA LEU A 44 -3.70 -5.67 8.92
C LEU A 44 -2.85 -4.97 7.87
N ALA A 45 -3.39 -4.74 6.67
CA ALA A 45 -2.68 -4.01 5.62
C ALA A 45 -2.43 -2.55 6.01
N HIS A 46 -3.41 -1.89 6.63
CA HIS A 46 -3.26 -0.52 7.13
C HIS A 46 -2.15 -0.44 8.21
N ASP A 47 -2.21 -1.31 9.22
CA ASP A 47 -1.25 -1.30 10.32
C ASP A 47 0.17 -1.63 9.83
N PHE A 48 0.29 -2.64 8.95
CA PHE A 48 1.53 -2.99 8.28
C PHE A 48 2.13 -1.80 7.51
N MET A 49 1.30 -1.10 6.73
CA MET A 49 1.76 0.05 5.96
C MET A 49 2.23 1.19 6.87
N ALA A 50 1.54 1.45 7.98
CA ALA A 50 1.95 2.45 8.96
C ALA A 50 3.30 2.09 9.60
N GLU A 51 3.52 0.83 9.94
CA GLU A 51 4.80 0.33 10.46
C GLU A 51 5.94 0.52 9.45
N VAL A 52 5.77 0.02 8.22
CA VAL A 52 6.79 0.12 7.16
C VAL A 52 7.14 1.58 6.87
N MET A 53 6.14 2.45 6.76
CA MET A 53 6.38 3.89 6.51
C MET A 53 7.03 4.61 7.69
N GLY A 54 6.83 4.12 8.92
CA GLY A 54 7.44 4.67 10.14
C GLY A 54 8.90 4.28 10.33
N GLU A 55 9.26 3.03 10.01
CA GLU A 55 10.60 2.49 10.28
C GLU A 55 11.58 2.71 9.13
N LEU A 56 11.11 2.58 7.89
CA LEU A 56 11.97 2.54 6.71
C LEU A 56 12.82 3.82 6.51
N PRO A 57 12.33 5.05 6.76
CA PRO A 57 13.15 6.25 6.61
C PRO A 57 14.43 6.24 7.44
N ALA A 58 14.41 5.62 8.63
CA ALA A 58 15.58 5.53 9.51
C ALA A 58 16.66 4.58 8.98
N LEU A 59 16.30 3.67 8.08
CA LEU A 59 17.23 2.71 7.46
C LEU A 59 18.00 3.32 6.28
N LEU A 60 17.58 4.47 5.75
CA LEU A 60 18.25 5.09 4.61
C LEU A 60 19.42 5.98 5.03
N VAL A 61 20.60 5.64 4.52
CA VAL A 61 21.81 6.43 4.69
C VAL A 61 21.76 7.67 3.80
N LYS A 62 21.94 8.85 4.40
CA LYS A 62 22.02 10.12 3.66
C LYS A 62 23.18 10.11 2.67
N GLY A 63 22.91 10.46 1.41
CA GLY A 63 23.91 10.47 0.33
C GLY A 63 24.20 9.08 -0.27
N ALA A 64 23.47 8.04 0.12
CA ALA A 64 23.55 6.74 -0.53
C ALA A 64 23.15 6.82 -2.01
N SER A 65 23.80 6.01 -2.84
CA SER A 65 23.45 5.90 -4.26
C SER A 65 22.01 5.39 -4.44
N VAL A 66 21.40 5.69 -5.59
CA VAL A 66 20.06 5.20 -5.96
C VAL A 66 19.97 3.68 -5.76
N ARG A 67 20.98 2.94 -6.22
CA ARG A 67 21.05 1.48 -6.10
C ARG A 67 21.05 1.01 -4.65
N ALA A 68 21.81 1.67 -3.78
CA ALA A 68 21.87 1.33 -2.35
C ALA A 68 20.53 1.62 -1.65
N ARG A 69 19.87 2.74 -1.98
CA ARG A 69 18.53 3.06 -1.45
C ARG A 69 17.48 2.05 -1.91
N VAL A 70 17.46 1.70 -3.21
CA VAL A 70 16.54 0.68 -3.74
C VAL A 70 16.75 -0.66 -3.04
N ALA A 71 18.00 -1.11 -2.87
CA ALA A 71 18.30 -2.36 -2.17
C ALA A 71 17.81 -2.33 -0.71
N ALA A 72 18.08 -1.24 0.03
CA ALA A 72 17.63 -1.09 1.41
C ALA A 72 16.10 -1.11 1.54
N ILE A 73 15.40 -0.37 0.66
CA ILE A 73 13.92 -0.36 0.62
C ILE A 73 13.37 -1.75 0.32
N SER A 74 13.92 -2.41 -0.71
CA SER A 74 13.44 -3.73 -1.14
C SER A 74 13.64 -4.78 -0.06
N SER A 75 14.80 -4.77 0.60
CA SER A 75 15.13 -5.72 1.65
C SER A 75 14.24 -5.52 2.87
N ALA A 76 14.06 -4.27 3.32
CA ALA A 76 13.21 -3.96 4.44
C ALA A 76 11.73 -4.29 4.16
N VAL A 77 11.18 -3.92 3.00
CA VAL A 77 9.81 -4.27 2.61
C VAL A 77 9.62 -5.79 2.59
N ALA A 78 10.56 -6.53 2.01
CA ALA A 78 10.49 -7.99 1.96
C ALA A 78 10.57 -8.63 3.35
N ALA A 79 11.46 -8.13 4.21
CA ALA A 79 11.59 -8.57 5.60
C ALA A 79 10.31 -8.27 6.41
N SER A 80 9.72 -7.09 6.24
CA SER A 80 8.46 -6.72 6.88
C SER A 80 7.34 -7.68 6.46
N PHE A 81 7.18 -7.97 5.16
CA PHE A 81 6.19 -8.97 4.73
C PHE A 81 6.46 -10.35 5.35
N ALA A 82 7.71 -10.79 5.40
CA ALA A 82 8.07 -12.08 5.99
C ALA A 82 7.75 -12.17 7.49
N ALA A 83 7.83 -11.04 8.22
CA ALA A 83 7.44 -10.94 9.62
C ALA A 83 5.91 -10.95 9.83
N HIS A 84 5.12 -10.56 8.81
CA HIS A 84 3.67 -10.43 8.87
C HIS A 84 2.96 -11.61 8.20
N THR A 85 3.18 -12.81 8.72
CA THR A 85 2.69 -14.07 8.14
C THR A 85 1.17 -14.09 7.91
N MET A 86 0.40 -13.56 8.85
CA MET A 86 -1.07 -13.46 8.76
C MET A 86 -1.54 -12.60 7.59
N LEU A 87 -0.86 -11.46 7.37
CA LEU A 87 -1.16 -10.57 6.25
C LEU A 87 -0.89 -11.29 4.93
N CYS A 88 0.27 -11.95 4.81
CA CYS A 88 0.62 -12.71 3.61
C CYS A 88 -0.35 -13.87 3.35
N GLU A 89 -0.79 -14.58 4.39
CA GLU A 89 -1.77 -15.65 4.28
C GLU A 89 -3.12 -15.12 3.75
N LEU A 90 -3.61 -14.01 4.29
CA LEU A 90 -4.85 -13.40 3.81
C LEU A 90 -4.72 -12.84 2.39
N LEU A 91 -3.60 -12.21 2.05
CA LEU A 91 -3.30 -11.77 0.68
C LEU A 91 -3.31 -12.95 -0.30
N SER A 92 -2.76 -14.11 0.09
CA SER A 92 -2.73 -15.31 -0.74
C SER A 92 -4.11 -15.90 -1.02
N ALA A 93 -5.07 -15.70 -0.11
CA ALA A 93 -6.45 -16.18 -0.24
C ALA A 93 -7.39 -15.13 -0.85
N GLN A 94 -6.99 -13.86 -0.91
CA GLN A 94 -7.83 -12.71 -1.21
C GLN A 94 -8.62 -12.89 -2.52
N ALA A 95 -7.93 -12.91 -3.65
CA ALA A 95 -8.58 -12.90 -4.97
C ALA A 95 -9.27 -14.24 -5.29
N ALA A 96 -8.70 -15.36 -4.83
CA ALA A 96 -9.16 -16.70 -5.18
C ALA A 96 -10.23 -17.28 -4.25
N VAL A 97 -10.45 -16.68 -3.07
CA VAL A 97 -11.40 -17.19 -2.07
C VAL A 97 -12.25 -16.06 -1.49
N LEU A 98 -11.59 -15.05 -0.91
CA LEU A 98 -12.30 -14.07 -0.08
C LEU A 98 -13.23 -13.19 -0.93
N GLU A 99 -12.77 -12.74 -2.11
CA GLU A 99 -13.53 -11.85 -2.99
C GLU A 99 -14.70 -12.54 -3.71
N HIS A 100 -14.78 -13.87 -3.71
CA HIS A 100 -15.85 -14.63 -4.36
C HIS A 100 -17.07 -14.90 -3.48
N ASN A 101 -16.94 -14.80 -2.15
CA ASN A 101 -17.95 -15.25 -1.19
C ASN A 101 -18.52 -14.11 -0.33
N VAL A 102 -18.63 -12.93 -0.94
CA VAL A 102 -19.14 -11.70 -0.35
C VAL A 102 -19.99 -10.94 -1.36
N SER A 103 -20.81 -10.01 -0.90
CA SER A 103 -21.62 -9.17 -1.78
C SER A 103 -20.75 -8.17 -2.56
N THR A 104 -21.28 -7.70 -3.70
CA THR A 104 -20.66 -6.65 -4.51
C THR A 104 -20.38 -5.37 -3.70
N ALA A 105 -21.26 -5.04 -2.75
CA ALA A 105 -21.10 -3.85 -1.90
C ALA A 105 -19.88 -3.98 -0.97
N THR A 106 -19.71 -5.16 -0.34
CA THR A 106 -18.57 -5.47 0.52
C THR A 106 -17.25 -5.44 -0.26
N VAL A 107 -17.19 -6.10 -1.44
CA VAL A 107 -15.99 -6.05 -2.29
C VAL A 107 -15.66 -4.63 -2.72
N ALA A 108 -16.66 -3.85 -3.12
CA ALA A 108 -16.45 -2.47 -3.56
C ALA A 108 -15.93 -1.57 -2.43
N ALA A 109 -16.41 -1.76 -1.19
CA ALA A 109 -15.90 -1.05 -0.01
C ALA A 109 -14.45 -1.43 0.27
N TYR A 110 -14.15 -2.74 0.29
CA TYR A 110 -12.81 -3.27 0.47
C TYR A 110 -11.83 -2.74 -0.58
N LYS A 111 -12.18 -2.81 -1.87
CA LYS A 111 -11.31 -2.35 -2.98
C LYS A 111 -11.02 -0.86 -2.92
N ARG A 112 -11.96 -0.03 -2.45
CA ARG A 112 -11.73 1.42 -2.26
C ARG A 112 -10.65 1.66 -1.19
N GLY A 113 -10.78 1.04 -0.01
CA GLY A 113 -9.75 1.16 1.03
C GLY A 113 -8.39 0.57 0.62
N ALA A 114 -8.39 -0.55 -0.10
CA ALA A 114 -7.17 -1.14 -0.64
C ALA A 114 -6.49 -0.23 -1.68
N HIS A 115 -7.27 0.45 -2.52
CA HIS A 115 -6.75 1.42 -3.48
C HIS A 115 -6.09 2.61 -2.77
N ASP A 116 -6.71 3.15 -1.72
CA ASP A 116 -6.15 4.26 -0.95
C ASP A 116 -4.82 3.85 -0.28
N SER A 117 -4.79 2.66 0.33
CA SER A 117 -3.57 2.10 0.93
C SER A 117 -2.44 1.89 -0.09
N LEU A 118 -2.79 1.43 -1.30
CA LEU A 118 -1.85 1.26 -2.40
C LEU A 118 -1.29 2.61 -2.89
N ALA A 119 -2.14 3.63 -2.99
CA ALA A 119 -1.73 4.98 -3.36
C ALA A 119 -0.78 5.58 -2.31
N ASP A 120 -1.05 5.37 -1.03
CA ASP A 120 -0.17 5.81 0.05
C ASP A 120 1.20 5.12 -0.01
N PHE A 121 1.22 3.81 -0.31
CA PHE A 121 2.48 3.09 -0.50
C PHE A 121 3.27 3.61 -1.70
N ALA A 122 2.61 3.83 -2.85
CA ALA A 122 3.24 4.38 -4.04
C ALA A 122 3.80 5.79 -3.78
N ALA A 123 3.03 6.65 -3.11
CA ALA A 123 3.47 7.99 -2.73
C ALA A 123 4.68 7.94 -1.80
N PHE A 124 4.70 6.98 -0.86
CA PHE A 124 5.83 6.75 0.02
C PHE A 124 7.08 6.31 -0.76
N LEU A 125 6.98 5.32 -1.64
CA LEU A 125 8.09 4.88 -2.49
C LEU A 125 8.65 6.04 -3.34
N HIS A 126 7.77 6.84 -3.94
CA HIS A 126 8.16 8.01 -4.72
C HIS A 126 8.92 9.06 -3.88
N ARG A 127 8.54 9.28 -2.62
CA ARG A 127 9.28 10.17 -1.70
C ARG A 127 10.67 9.63 -1.36
N MET A 128 10.80 8.32 -1.15
CA MET A 128 12.06 7.69 -0.77
C MET A 128 13.04 7.53 -1.95
N LEU A 129 12.48 7.41 -3.16
CA LEU A 129 13.20 7.28 -4.43
C LEU A 129 12.73 8.38 -5.41
N PRO A 130 13.13 9.65 -5.24
CA PRO A 130 12.67 10.73 -6.12
C PRO A 130 12.98 10.51 -7.61
N GLU A 131 13.89 9.59 -7.93
CA GLU A 131 14.25 9.18 -9.29
C GLU A 131 13.19 8.30 -9.98
N ILE A 132 12.24 7.71 -9.23
CA ILE A 132 11.15 6.92 -9.81
C ILE A 132 9.94 7.82 -10.10
N HIS A 133 9.30 7.66 -11.27
CA HIS A 133 8.03 8.34 -11.52
C HIS A 133 6.92 7.78 -10.63
N TYR A 134 5.90 8.60 -10.33
CA TYR A 134 4.79 8.17 -9.50
C TYR A 134 3.99 7.00 -10.10
N SER A 135 3.78 6.97 -11.43
CA SER A 135 3.15 5.85 -12.13
C SER A 135 3.91 4.55 -11.92
N ASP A 136 5.23 4.61 -11.94
CA ASP A 136 6.11 3.46 -11.78
C ASP A 136 6.20 3.03 -10.33
N ALA A 137 6.17 3.98 -9.38
CA ALA A 137 6.04 3.68 -7.97
C ALA A 137 4.74 2.92 -7.67
N LEU A 138 3.64 3.28 -8.35
CA LEU A 138 2.37 2.57 -8.27
C LEU A 138 2.47 1.15 -8.85
N GLU A 139 3.19 0.98 -9.95
CA GLU A 139 3.48 -0.34 -10.53
C GLU A 139 4.32 -1.21 -9.59
N VAL A 140 5.37 -0.65 -8.99
CA VAL A 140 6.19 -1.34 -7.98
C VAL A 140 5.34 -1.74 -6.78
N ALA A 141 4.55 -0.82 -6.23
CA ALA A 141 3.69 -1.08 -5.07
C ALA A 141 2.66 -2.19 -5.37
N THR A 142 1.98 -2.10 -6.52
CA THR A 142 0.98 -3.08 -6.96
C THR A 142 1.62 -4.46 -7.14
N THR A 143 2.75 -4.51 -7.86
CA THR A 143 3.48 -5.76 -8.11
C THR A 143 3.96 -6.38 -6.80
N THR A 144 4.45 -5.57 -5.86
CA THR A 144 4.90 -6.03 -4.54
C THR A 144 3.78 -6.74 -3.78
N ILE A 145 2.59 -6.13 -3.69
CA ILE A 145 1.45 -6.69 -2.94
C ILE A 145 0.94 -7.98 -3.60
N VAL A 146 0.76 -7.97 -4.92
CA VAL A 146 0.31 -9.14 -5.68
C VAL A 146 1.31 -10.29 -5.54
N LEU A 147 2.60 -9.98 -5.69
CA LEU A 147 3.66 -10.97 -5.61
C LEU A 147 3.83 -11.52 -4.19
N ALA A 148 3.63 -10.71 -3.15
CA ALA A 148 3.67 -11.19 -1.77
C ALA A 148 2.60 -12.28 -1.54
N GLY A 149 1.35 -12.05 -1.96
CA GLY A 149 0.30 -13.08 -1.88
C GLY A 149 0.63 -14.33 -2.70
N ALA A 150 1.09 -14.14 -3.95
CA ALA A 150 1.42 -15.25 -4.84
C ALA A 150 2.62 -16.09 -4.35
N LEU A 151 3.70 -15.45 -3.89
CA LEU A 151 4.86 -16.14 -3.33
C LEU A 151 4.50 -16.86 -2.04
N TRP A 152 3.62 -16.29 -1.21
CA TRP A 152 3.18 -16.95 0.02
C TRP A 152 2.53 -18.30 -0.27
N SER A 153 1.61 -18.38 -1.25
CA SER A 153 0.99 -19.64 -1.70
C SER A 153 1.98 -20.72 -2.13
N HIS A 154 3.11 -20.32 -2.73
CA HIS A 154 4.12 -21.25 -3.23
C HIS A 154 5.13 -21.67 -2.16
N THR A 155 5.38 -20.79 -1.19
CA THR A 155 6.36 -21.03 -0.11
C THR A 155 5.74 -21.70 1.12
N HIS A 156 4.41 -21.70 1.22
CA HIS A 156 3.64 -22.34 2.29
C HIS A 156 2.63 -23.35 1.72
N PRO A 157 3.11 -24.43 1.07
CA PRO A 157 2.24 -25.40 0.41
C PRO A 157 1.42 -26.24 1.41
N ALA A 158 0.29 -26.76 0.93
CA ALA A 158 -0.55 -27.69 1.70
C ALA A 158 0.18 -28.98 2.06
N ASP A 159 -0.28 -29.67 3.12
CA ASP A 159 0.32 -30.90 3.65
C ASP A 159 0.57 -31.98 2.60
N ALA A 160 -0.39 -32.19 1.70
CA ALA A 160 -0.25 -33.19 0.64
C ALA A 160 0.95 -32.89 -0.28
N LEU A 161 1.19 -31.62 -0.60
CA LEU A 161 2.33 -31.23 -1.44
C LEU A 161 3.64 -31.28 -0.65
N ARG A 162 3.62 -30.92 0.64
CA ARG A 162 4.78 -31.13 1.54
C ARG A 162 5.19 -32.60 1.58
N GLN A 163 4.24 -33.50 1.79
CA GLN A 163 4.47 -34.94 1.81
C GLN A 163 4.97 -35.45 0.45
N ALA A 164 4.42 -34.96 -0.67
CA ALA A 164 4.91 -35.31 -2.00
C ALA A 164 6.38 -34.91 -2.18
N TYR A 165 6.75 -33.72 -1.73
CA TYR A 165 8.12 -33.24 -1.80
C TYR A 165 9.09 -33.99 -0.88
N ASP A 166 8.63 -34.48 0.26
CA ASP A 166 9.46 -35.27 1.17
C ASP A 166 9.68 -36.69 0.62
N ASN A 167 8.69 -37.23 -0.11
CA ASN A 167 8.79 -38.51 -0.81
C ASN A 167 9.64 -38.44 -2.08
N ASP A 168 9.55 -37.34 -2.83
CA ASP A 168 10.33 -37.10 -4.05
C ASP A 168 10.86 -35.65 -4.09
N PRO A 169 12.10 -35.42 -3.63
CA PRO A 169 12.72 -34.10 -3.64
C PRO A 169 12.87 -33.48 -5.04
N SER A 170 12.83 -34.28 -6.12
CA SER A 170 12.95 -33.75 -7.49
C SER A 170 11.73 -32.91 -7.92
N LEU A 171 10.60 -33.07 -7.22
CA LEU A 171 9.39 -32.27 -7.41
C LEU A 171 9.54 -30.83 -6.89
N ARG A 172 10.57 -30.52 -6.09
CA ARG A 172 10.84 -29.17 -5.55
C ARG A 172 11.63 -28.29 -6.54
N PHE A 173 11.07 -28.02 -7.72
CA PHE A 173 11.72 -27.13 -8.71
C PHE A 173 11.49 -25.63 -8.45
N ILE A 174 10.49 -25.27 -7.63
CA ILE A 174 10.28 -23.91 -7.12
C ILE A 174 10.78 -23.87 -5.67
N GLN A 175 12.06 -23.60 -5.48
CA GLN A 175 12.61 -23.26 -4.16
C GLN A 175 12.66 -21.74 -4.02
N ALA A 176 11.54 -21.15 -3.63
CA ALA A 176 11.48 -19.73 -3.31
C ALA A 176 11.72 -19.54 -1.81
N ASP A 177 12.83 -18.94 -1.43
CA ASP A 177 12.86 -18.19 -0.18
C ASP A 177 11.95 -16.97 -0.37
N PHE A 178 10.89 -16.88 0.43
CA PHE A 178 9.85 -15.86 0.29
C PHE A 178 10.45 -14.45 0.30
N ALA A 179 11.22 -14.12 1.34
CA ALA A 179 11.78 -12.79 1.52
C ALA A 179 12.82 -12.48 0.44
N ALA A 180 13.71 -13.43 0.16
CA ALA A 180 14.78 -13.22 -0.80
C ALA A 180 14.24 -13.07 -2.24
N GLN A 181 13.19 -13.80 -2.62
CA GLN A 181 12.54 -13.64 -3.93
C GLN A 181 11.79 -12.31 -4.03
N LEU A 182 11.07 -11.92 -2.98
CA LEU A 182 10.35 -10.66 -2.95
C LEU A 182 11.32 -9.47 -3.05
N GLU A 183 12.39 -9.46 -2.25
CA GLU A 183 13.47 -8.45 -2.30
C GLU A 183 14.08 -8.34 -3.70
N ARG A 184 14.44 -9.49 -4.30
CA ARG A 184 15.04 -9.53 -5.64
C ARG A 184 14.13 -8.91 -6.68
N THR A 185 12.84 -9.25 -6.66
CA THR A 185 11.88 -8.75 -7.65
C THR A 185 11.62 -7.26 -7.48
N ILE A 186 11.43 -6.77 -6.25
CA ILE A 186 11.26 -5.33 -5.97
C ILE A 186 12.48 -4.55 -6.45
N THR A 187 13.68 -5.04 -6.11
CA THR A 187 14.95 -4.40 -6.51
C THR A 187 15.08 -4.31 -8.03
N ALA A 188 14.84 -5.43 -8.73
CA ALA A 188 14.97 -5.50 -10.18
C ALA A 188 13.96 -4.60 -10.89
N LEU A 189 12.69 -4.62 -10.45
CA LEU A 189 11.62 -3.81 -11.03
C LEU A 189 11.89 -2.32 -10.83
N ALA A 190 12.19 -1.89 -9.60
CA ALA A 190 12.45 -0.48 -9.29
C ALA A 190 13.67 0.06 -10.07
N LEU A 191 14.77 -0.69 -10.10
CA LEU A 191 15.95 -0.27 -10.89
C LEU A 191 15.67 -0.24 -12.39
N GLY A 192 14.90 -1.20 -12.90
CA GLY A 192 14.50 -1.25 -14.31
C GLY A 192 13.70 -0.02 -14.71
N LEU A 193 12.68 0.34 -13.93
CA LEU A 193 11.81 1.50 -14.17
C LEU A 193 12.57 2.83 -14.03
N ILE A 194 13.45 2.97 -13.03
CA ILE A 194 14.29 4.18 -12.90
C ILE A 194 15.22 4.35 -14.13
N THR A 195 15.74 3.24 -14.65
CA THR A 195 16.69 3.27 -15.79
C THR A 195 15.97 3.51 -17.13
N SER A 196 14.77 2.96 -17.34
CA SER A 196 14.02 3.16 -18.58
C SER A 196 13.69 4.64 -18.82
N HIS A 197 13.31 5.37 -17.76
CA HIS A 197 13.05 6.81 -17.83
C HIS A 197 14.31 7.66 -18.01
N SER A 198 15.43 7.25 -17.40
CA SER A 198 16.73 7.88 -17.63
C SER A 198 17.18 7.73 -19.09
N THR A 199 16.84 6.61 -19.73
CA THR A 199 17.20 6.35 -21.12
C THR A 199 16.32 7.13 -22.10
N SER A 200 15.01 7.25 -21.84
CA SER A 200 14.10 8.07 -22.65
C SER A 200 14.41 9.57 -22.58
N SER A 201 14.83 10.08 -21.43
CA SER A 201 15.25 11.49 -21.29
C SER A 201 16.59 11.76 -21.99
N VAL A 202 17.59 10.90 -21.83
CA VAL A 202 18.87 11.01 -22.55
C VAL A 202 18.68 10.86 -24.07
N GLN A 203 17.80 9.98 -24.53
CA GLN A 203 17.46 9.86 -25.95
C GLN A 203 16.68 11.07 -26.47
N ALA A 204 15.78 11.67 -25.67
CA ALA A 204 15.06 12.90 -26.05
C ALA A 204 15.98 14.14 -26.08
N GLU A 205 16.95 14.23 -25.17
CA GLU A 205 18.00 15.25 -25.17
C GLU A 205 18.99 15.07 -26.33
N ALA A 206 19.39 13.83 -26.62
CA ALA A 206 20.22 13.50 -27.79
C ALA A 206 19.48 13.73 -29.12
N ALA A 207 18.15 13.57 -29.15
CA ALA A 207 17.31 13.85 -30.30
C ALA A 207 16.97 15.35 -30.47
N GLY A 208 17.47 16.23 -29.59
CA GLY A 208 17.36 17.69 -29.75
C GLY A 208 15.95 18.27 -29.55
N PHE A 209 15.09 17.60 -28.78
CA PHE A 209 13.67 17.99 -28.67
C PHE A 209 13.31 18.86 -27.44
N LEU A 210 14.30 19.36 -26.70
CA LEU A 210 14.11 20.41 -25.70
C LEU A 210 14.90 21.67 -26.08
N PRO A 211 14.29 22.87 -26.06
CA PRO A 211 14.96 24.10 -26.43
C PRO A 211 16.10 24.39 -25.45
N ARG A 212 17.34 24.41 -25.96
CA ARG A 212 18.50 24.89 -25.22
C ARG A 212 18.39 26.40 -25.04
N ASP A 213 18.45 26.80 -23.77
CA ASP A 213 18.73 28.15 -23.28
C ASP A 213 17.58 29.19 -23.33
N ARG A 214 17.13 29.61 -22.14
CA ARG A 214 16.45 30.89 -21.91
C ARG A 214 17.30 31.73 -20.96
N SER A 215 18.44 32.18 -21.47
CA SER A 215 19.17 33.32 -20.93
C SER A 215 19.42 34.31 -22.06
N ALA A 216 19.05 35.57 -21.80
CA ALA A 216 19.20 36.77 -22.64
C ALA A 216 18.16 37.03 -23.73
N VAL A 217 17.07 37.73 -23.35
CA VAL A 217 16.68 38.98 -24.04
C VAL A 217 16.24 39.99 -22.95
N ILE A 218 17.06 41.01 -22.76
CA ILE A 218 16.69 42.29 -22.14
C ILE A 218 16.18 43.18 -23.28
N ASP A 219 15.02 43.81 -23.10
CA ASP A 219 14.83 45.19 -23.55
C ASP A 219 13.68 45.87 -22.78
N ASP A 220 13.93 47.15 -22.48
CA ASP A 220 13.29 48.05 -21.49
C ASP A 220 12.11 48.87 -22.12
N PRO A 221 11.53 49.95 -21.53
CA PRO A 221 10.10 50.03 -21.24
C PRO A 221 9.40 51.27 -21.84
N ALA A 222 8.32 51.15 -22.61
CA ALA A 222 7.42 52.29 -22.84
C ALA A 222 6.12 51.87 -23.53
N THR A 223 5.02 51.82 -22.80
CA THR A 223 3.80 52.63 -23.03
C THR A 223 2.62 52.07 -22.22
N ALA A 224 2.15 52.84 -21.25
CA ALA A 224 0.78 52.75 -20.74
C ALA A 224 -0.18 53.41 -21.74
N PRO A 225 -1.50 53.10 -21.68
CA PRO A 225 -2.34 54.09 -21.01
C PRO A 225 -3.47 53.51 -20.11
N VAL A 226 -3.59 54.15 -18.94
CA VAL A 226 -4.78 54.70 -18.27
C VAL A 226 -6.15 53.98 -18.38
N VAL A 227 -6.54 53.36 -17.25
CA VAL A 227 -7.78 53.45 -16.45
C VAL A 227 -9.12 53.78 -17.14
N LYS A 228 -10.10 52.89 -16.94
CA LYS A 228 -11.47 53.29 -16.54
C LYS A 228 -12.03 52.38 -15.46
N GLN A 229 -12.63 53.02 -14.47
CA GLN A 229 -13.12 52.53 -13.19
C GLN A 229 -14.66 52.53 -13.21
N ALA A 230 -15.30 51.49 -12.68
CA ALA A 230 -16.66 51.46 -12.13
C ALA A 230 -16.84 50.09 -11.42
N ALA A 231 -16.86 49.98 -10.09
CA ALA A 231 -17.87 50.41 -9.09
C ALA A 231 -19.00 49.38 -8.87
N GLY A 232 -19.14 48.94 -7.62
CA GLY A 232 -20.31 48.27 -7.00
C GLY A 232 -20.42 46.77 -7.27
N VAL A 233 -20.72 45.88 -6.32
CA VAL A 233 -21.52 46.02 -5.10
C VAL A 233 -21.09 44.95 -4.08
N ASP A 234 -21.00 45.38 -2.83
CA ASP A 234 -20.86 44.63 -1.58
C ASP A 234 -22.23 44.12 -1.10
N LEU A 235 -22.30 42.87 -0.62
CA LEU A 235 -23.16 42.35 0.46
C LEU A 235 -22.56 40.97 0.81
N GLY A 236 -22.00 40.68 1.98
CA GLY A 236 -22.53 40.90 3.32
C GLY A 236 -22.86 39.52 3.91
N GLY A 237 -22.06 39.04 4.88
CA GLY A 237 -22.21 37.71 5.46
C GLY A 237 -21.45 37.58 6.79
N GLU A 238 -21.88 38.32 7.80
CA GLU A 238 -21.49 38.13 9.19
C GLU A 238 -22.20 36.92 9.81
N GLY A 239 -21.50 36.24 10.72
CA GLY A 239 -22.12 35.69 11.93
C GLY A 239 -22.24 34.17 12.01
N LEU A 240 -21.23 33.51 12.61
CA LEU A 240 -21.50 32.34 13.45
C LEU A 240 -20.63 32.41 14.71
N THR A 241 -21.33 32.65 15.81
CA THR A 241 -20.87 32.66 17.19
C THR A 241 -20.50 31.26 17.65
N GLN A 242 -19.29 31.14 18.20
CA GLN A 242 -18.78 29.91 18.82
C GLN A 242 -19.31 29.84 20.27
N SER A 243 -20.25 28.93 20.53
CA SER A 243 -20.64 28.55 21.90
C SER A 243 -19.70 27.46 22.41
N ALA A 244 -18.83 27.82 23.36
CA ALA A 244 -18.08 26.87 24.16
C ALA A 244 -18.94 26.38 25.33
N SER A 245 -19.31 25.09 25.30
CA SER A 245 -19.91 24.40 26.46
C SER A 245 -18.80 23.64 27.18
N ALA A 246 -18.44 24.13 28.37
CA ALA A 246 -17.55 23.45 29.29
C ALA A 246 -18.39 22.49 30.16
N VAL A 247 -18.21 21.18 29.95
CA VAL A 247 -18.76 20.15 30.83
C VAL A 247 -17.81 19.96 32.01
N ALA A 248 -18.33 20.26 33.20
CA ALA A 248 -17.70 20.03 34.48
C ALA A 248 -17.67 18.53 34.82
N ALA A 249 -16.49 18.05 35.24
CA ALA A 249 -16.34 16.79 35.96
C ALA A 249 -16.73 16.95 37.44
N PRO A 250 -17.16 15.88 38.12
CA PRO A 250 -16.89 15.73 39.53
C PRO A 250 -16.10 14.46 39.83
N GLY A 251 -14.90 14.67 40.40
CA GLY A 251 -14.56 14.19 41.74
C GLY A 251 -14.76 12.72 42.09
N ARG A 252 -13.62 12.02 42.22
CA ARG A 252 -13.43 10.83 43.06
C ARG A 252 -13.94 11.05 44.50
N ALA A 253 -14.59 10.03 45.06
CA ALA A 253 -14.44 9.67 46.46
C ALA A 253 -14.82 8.19 46.71
N ARG A 254 -13.80 7.43 47.15
CA ARG A 254 -13.81 6.19 47.95
C ARG A 254 -14.47 4.93 47.40
#